data_AF-A0A3R6S6N8-F1
#
_entry.id   AF-A0A3R6S6N8-F1
#
_cell.length_a   1.000
_cell.length_b   1.000
_cell.length_c   1.000
_cell.angle_alpha   90.00
_cell.angle_beta   90.00
_cell.angle_gamma   90.00
#
_symmetry.space_group_name_H-M   'P 1'
#
loop_
_entity.id
_entity.type
_entity.pdbx_description
1 polymer ?
#
loop_
_entity_poly.entity_id
_entity_poly.type
_entity_poly.pdbx_seq_one_letter_code
_entity_poly.pdbx_strand_id
1 'polypeptide(L)'
;MYKATNIDTDKALKAINDSRAIQERASQLRSEKERSYMEGLNKGLDIAESLFECSNYEKSAQEATYTDGVCEVLYELGKELDIPTQDIRDNIASVDEACALFADRIREAIARDKDQ
;
A
#
# COMPACT_ATOMS: atom_id res chain seq x y z
N MET A 1 29.20 -14.64 61.04
CA MET A 1 29.07 -13.23 60.59
C MET A 1 29.14 -12.35 61.83
N TYR A 2 30.03 -11.35 61.84
CA TYR A 2 30.16 -10.42 62.98
C TYR A 2 28.89 -9.56 63.08
N LYS A 3 28.27 -9.49 64.27
CA LYS A 3 27.12 -8.63 64.55
C LYS A 3 27.59 -7.45 65.39
N ALA A 4 27.28 -6.23 64.94
CA ALA A 4 27.66 -5.03 65.67
C ALA A 4 26.86 -4.92 66.98
N THR A 5 27.54 -4.69 68.11
CA THR A 5 26.97 -4.75 69.45
C THR A 5 25.81 -3.77 69.70
N ASN A 6 25.80 -2.64 68.98
CA ASN A 6 24.83 -1.56 69.17
C ASN A 6 23.85 -1.41 68.00
N ILE A 7 23.85 -2.33 67.03
CA ILE A 7 23.01 -2.24 65.84
C ILE A 7 22.31 -3.58 65.62
N ASP A 8 20.98 -3.53 65.53
CA ASP A 8 20.18 -4.65 65.05
C ASP A 8 20.44 -4.87 63.55
N THR A 9 21.48 -5.65 63.30
CA THR A 9 22.04 -5.90 61.97
C THR A 9 21.03 -6.64 61.10
N ASP A 10 20.22 -7.53 61.68
CA ASP A 10 19.24 -8.32 60.92
C ASP A 10 18.09 -7.42 60.44
N LYS A 11 17.59 -6.53 61.31
CA LYS A 11 16.57 -5.55 60.95
C LYS A 11 17.07 -4.57 59.89
N ALA A 12 18.31 -4.11 60.00
CA ALA A 12 18.93 -3.22 59.02
C ALA A 12 19.07 -3.89 57.65
N LEU A 13 19.58 -5.13 57.61
CA LEU A 13 19.72 -5.90 56.36
C LEU A 13 18.37 -6.20 55.72
N LYS A 14 17.34 -6.51 56.52
CA LYS A 14 15.97 -6.69 56.02
C LYS A 14 15.45 -5.43 55.35
N ALA A 15 15.56 -4.27 56.00
CA ALA A 15 15.12 -2.99 55.44
C ALA A 15 15.86 -2.63 54.14
N ILE A 16 17.16 -2.93 54.05
CA ILE A 16 17.96 -2.73 52.83
C ILE A 16 17.44 -3.63 51.69
N ASN A 17 17.18 -4.90 51.97
CA ASN A 17 16.68 -5.84 50.95
C ASN A 17 15.27 -5.47 50.49
N ASP A 18 14.39 -5.07 51.41
CA ASP A 18 13.04 -4.61 51.08
C ASP A 18 13.10 -3.35 50.18
N SER A 19 14.00 -2.40 50.50
CA SER A 19 14.22 -1.21 49.68
C SER A 19 14.74 -1.55 48.28
N ARG A 20 15.71 -2.47 48.16
CA ARG A 20 16.20 -2.96 46.86
C ARG A 20 15.08 -3.58 46.02
N ALA A 21 14.27 -4.46 46.61
CA ALA A 21 13.16 -5.10 45.91
C ALA A 21 12.12 -4.10 45.40
N ILE A 22 11.83 -3.05 46.18
CA ILE A 22 10.94 -1.95 45.75
C ILE A 22 11.55 -1.19 44.57
N GLN A 23 12.84 -0.85 44.65
CA GLN A 23 13.53 -0.12 43.58
C GLN A 23 13.60 -0.92 42.29
N GLU A 24 13.88 -2.23 42.36
CA GLU A 24 13.90 -3.13 41.22
C GLU A 24 12.53 -3.21 40.53
N ARG A 25 11.46 -3.42 41.29
CA ARG A 25 10.08 -3.43 40.75
C ARG A 25 9.70 -2.08 40.12
N ALA A 26 10.04 -0.98 40.77
CA ALA A 26 9.79 0.35 40.22
C ALA A 26 10.58 0.59 38.92
N SER A 27 11.81 0.06 38.83
CA SER A 27 12.60 0.11 37.60
C SER A 27 11.95 -0.69 36.47
N GLN A 28 11.52 -1.93 36.75
CA GLN A 28 10.85 -2.79 35.78
C GLN A 28 9.57 -2.15 35.24
N LEU A 29 8.72 -1.62 36.13
CA LEU A 29 7.49 -0.92 35.73
C LEU A 29 7.77 0.30 34.85
N ARG A 30 8.84 1.06 35.13
CA ARG A 30 9.25 2.18 34.28
C ARG A 30 9.67 1.70 32.88
N SER A 31 10.50 0.67 32.81
CA SER A 31 10.95 0.10 31.54
C SER A 31 9.80 -0.49 30.72
N GLU A 32 8.86 -1.19 31.35
CA GLU A 32 7.67 -1.71 30.68
C GLU A 32 6.77 -0.59 30.14
N LYS A 33 6.56 0.46 30.94
CA LYS A 33 5.76 1.62 30.51
C LYS A 33 6.39 2.34 29.32
N GLU A 34 7.70 2.54 29.35
CA GLU A 34 8.45 3.15 28.25
C GLU A 34 8.37 2.27 26.99
N ARG A 35 8.55 0.96 27.14
CA ARG A 35 8.42 0.00 26.03
C ARG A 35 7.04 0.05 25.39
N SER A 36 5.98 0.02 26.21
CA SER A 36 4.59 0.06 25.73
C SER A 36 4.27 1.38 25.02
N TYR A 37 4.78 2.51 25.54
CA TYR A 37 4.64 3.82 24.88
C TYR A 37 5.30 3.81 23.49
N MET A 38 6.55 3.34 23.40
CA MET A 38 7.28 3.27 22.13
C MET A 38 6.63 2.30 21.15
N GLU A 39 6.08 1.17 21.61
CA GLU A 39 5.32 0.25 20.76
C GLU A 39 4.08 0.91 20.16
N GLY A 40 3.32 1.69 20.95
CA GLY A 40 2.17 2.44 20.47
C GLY A 40 2.55 3.52 19.45
N LEU A 41 3.66 4.23 19.71
CA LEU A 41 4.19 5.24 18.80
C LEU A 41 4.60 4.62 17.46
N ASN A 42 5.36 3.51 17.48
CA ASN A 42 5.78 2.81 16.28
C ASN A 42 4.58 2.29 15.48
N LYS A 43 3.57 1.69 16.13
CA LYS A 43 2.32 1.29 15.44
C LYS A 43 1.62 2.47 14.75
N GLY A 44 1.61 3.65 15.37
CA GLY A 44 1.07 4.85 14.76
C GLY A 44 1.86 5.30 13.54
N LEU A 45 3.19 5.19 13.59
CA LEU A 45 4.07 5.46 12.45
C LEU A 45 3.86 4.43 11.34
N ASP A 46 3.78 3.14 11.64
CA ASP A 46 3.51 2.08 10.66
C ASP A 46 2.17 2.30 9.95
N ILE A 47 1.13 2.72 10.69
CA ILE A 47 -0.17 3.06 10.11
C ILE A 47 -0.03 4.29 9.18
N ALA A 48 0.63 5.35 9.65
CA ALA A 48 0.83 6.55 8.85
C ALA A 48 1.64 6.24 7.57
N GLU A 49 2.71 5.46 7.68
CA GLU A 49 3.51 4.97 6.56
C GLU A 49 2.62 4.17 5.59
N SER A 50 1.80 3.23 6.09
CA SER A 50 0.88 2.44 5.25
C SER A 50 -0.19 3.27 4.51
N LEU A 51 -0.50 4.49 4.96
CA LEU A 51 -1.40 5.40 4.24
C LEU A 51 -0.72 6.03 3.02
N PHE A 52 0.61 6.16 3.04
CA PHE A 52 1.40 6.70 1.93
C PHE A 52 2.00 5.59 1.06
N GLU A 53 2.31 4.44 1.66
CA GLU A 53 2.64 3.23 0.92
C GLU A 53 1.37 2.73 0.24
N CYS A 54 1.40 2.77 -1.09
CA CYS A 54 0.32 2.45 -1.99
C CYS A 54 -0.08 0.95 -2.00
N SER A 55 -0.32 0.36 -0.82
CA SER A 55 -0.82 -1.01 -0.65
C SER A 55 -2.23 -1.21 -1.22
N ASN A 56 -2.96 -0.13 -1.49
CA ASN A 56 -4.24 -0.12 -2.22
C ASN A 56 -4.11 0.21 -3.71
N TYR A 57 -2.91 0.54 -4.21
CA TYR A 57 -2.67 0.83 -5.63
C TYR A 57 -2.18 -0.38 -6.41
N GLU A 58 -1.65 -1.40 -5.72
CA GLU A 58 -1.37 -2.70 -6.32
C GLU A 58 -2.65 -3.54 -6.38
N LYS A 59 -3.58 -3.15 -7.27
CA LYS A 59 -4.42 -4.16 -7.90
C LYS A 59 -3.48 -5.12 -8.62
N SER A 60 -3.40 -6.34 -8.13
CA SER A 60 -2.59 -7.45 -8.62
C SER A 60 -3.00 -8.01 -9.99
N ALA A 61 -3.84 -7.27 -10.72
CA ALA A 61 -4.00 -7.41 -12.16
C ALA A 61 -3.63 -6.05 -12.72
N GLN A 62 -2.67 -6.01 -13.64
CA GLN A 62 -2.46 -4.83 -14.47
C GLN A 62 -3.81 -4.50 -15.11
N GLU A 63 -4.54 -3.55 -14.53
CA GLU A 63 -5.81 -3.12 -15.11
C GLU A 63 -5.46 -2.64 -16.49
N ALA A 64 -6.05 -3.28 -17.50
CA ALA A 64 -5.94 -2.85 -18.88
C ALA A 64 -6.08 -1.32 -18.88
N THR A 65 -5.07 -0.64 -19.40
CA THR A 65 -5.09 0.81 -19.38
C THR A 65 -6.33 1.29 -20.13
N TYR A 66 -6.78 2.52 -19.86
CA TYR A 66 -7.87 3.11 -20.64
C TYR A 66 -7.62 2.97 -22.16
N THR A 67 -6.36 3.10 -22.57
CA THR A 67 -5.91 2.86 -23.95
C THR A 67 -6.10 1.41 -24.40
N ASP A 68 -5.73 0.43 -23.58
CA ASP A 68 -5.91 -0.99 -23.90
C ASP A 68 -7.39 -1.34 -24.09
N GLY A 69 -8.26 -0.87 -23.20
CA GLY A 69 -9.70 -1.07 -23.32
C GLY A 69 -10.30 -0.45 -24.59
N VAL A 70 -9.84 0.74 -24.98
CA VAL A 70 -10.24 1.36 -26.26
C VAL A 70 -9.73 0.53 -27.44
N CYS A 71 -8.47 0.09 -27.42
CA CYS A 71 -7.88 -0.72 -28.48
C CYS A 71 -8.61 -2.06 -28.68
N GLU A 72 -9.11 -2.68 -27.61
CA GLU A 72 -9.96 -3.88 -27.69
C GLU A 72 -11.31 -3.58 -28.34
N VAL A 73 -11.97 -2.49 -27.95
CA VAL A 73 -13.25 -2.07 -28.56
C VAL A 73 -13.08 -1.80 -30.06
N LEU A 74 -12.02 -1.09 -30.46
CA LEU A 74 -11.71 -0.83 -31.87
C LEU A 74 -11.46 -2.15 -32.62
N TYR A 75 -10.77 -3.10 -32.00
CA TYR A 75 -10.50 -4.41 -32.60
C TYR A 75 -11.79 -5.20 -32.86
N GLU A 76 -12.63 -5.38 -31.84
CA GLU A 76 -13.87 -6.15 -31.97
C GLU A 76 -14.86 -5.49 -32.92
N LEU A 77 -15.03 -4.16 -32.85
CA LEU A 77 -15.87 -3.44 -33.80
C LEU A 77 -15.33 -3.51 -35.23
N GLY A 78 -14.01 -3.39 -35.41
CA GLY A 78 -13.37 -3.51 -36.72
C GLY A 78 -13.63 -4.87 -37.34
N LYS A 79 -13.50 -5.94 -36.56
CA LYS A 79 -13.79 -7.31 -36.99
C LYS A 79 -15.26 -7.50 -37.42
N GLU A 80 -16.21 -7.00 -36.65
CA GLU A 80 -17.65 -7.12 -37.00
C GLU A 80 -18.03 -6.29 -38.24
N LEU A 81 -17.33 -5.18 -38.49
CA LEU A 81 -17.56 -4.31 -39.64
C LEU A 81 -16.68 -4.63 -40.86
N ASP A 82 -15.82 -5.66 -40.79
CA ASP A 82 -14.78 -5.97 -41.79
C ASP A 82 -13.87 -4.77 -42.12
N ILE A 83 -13.50 -4.01 -41.09
CA ILE A 83 -12.60 -2.85 -41.16
C ILE A 83 -11.28 -3.21 -40.48
N PRO A 84 -10.12 -3.09 -41.18
CA PRO A 84 -8.83 -3.32 -40.55
C PRO A 84 -8.53 -2.26 -39.50
N THR A 85 -8.06 -2.67 -38.33
CA THR A 85 -7.75 -1.76 -37.19
C THR A 85 -6.38 -1.98 -36.57
N GLN A 86 -5.60 -2.96 -37.06
CA GLN A 86 -4.31 -3.33 -36.48
C GLN A 86 -3.30 -2.17 -36.50
N ASP A 87 -3.25 -1.42 -37.60
CA ASP A 87 -2.35 -0.29 -37.76
C ASP A 87 -2.70 0.90 -36.86
N ILE A 88 -3.99 1.07 -36.54
CA ILE A 88 -4.46 2.08 -35.57
C ILE A 88 -4.00 1.70 -34.15
N ARG A 89 -4.10 0.41 -33.81
CA ARG A 89 -3.68 -0.11 -32.50
C ARG A 89 -2.17 -0.08 -32.30
N ASP A 90 -1.41 -0.38 -33.35
CA ASP A 90 0.06 -0.45 -33.30
C ASP A 90 0.73 0.94 -33.26
N ASN A 91 0.03 1.99 -33.72
CA ASN A 91 0.58 3.35 -33.85
C ASN A 91 -0.26 4.41 -33.11
N ILE A 92 -0.96 4.03 -32.05
CA ILE A 92 -1.82 4.95 -31.30
C ILE A 92 -1.00 6.07 -30.62
N ALA A 93 -1.13 7.30 -31.10
CA ALA A 93 -0.53 8.47 -30.44
C ALA A 93 -1.45 9.03 -29.34
N SER A 94 -2.77 8.93 -29.55
CA SER A 94 -3.81 9.24 -28.55
C SER A 94 -5.10 8.47 -28.82
N VAL A 95 -5.94 8.30 -27.79
CA VAL A 95 -7.27 7.68 -27.93
C VAL A 95 -8.19 8.48 -28.87
N ASP A 96 -8.16 9.80 -28.77
CA ASP A 96 -9.01 10.66 -29.61
C ASP A 96 -8.66 10.52 -31.10
N GLU A 97 -7.36 10.46 -31.42
CA GLU A 97 -6.89 10.25 -32.78
C GLU A 97 -7.28 8.86 -33.31
N ALA A 98 -7.09 7.80 -32.52
CA ALA A 98 -7.48 6.45 -32.91
C ALA A 98 -8.99 6.33 -33.19
N CYS A 99 -9.82 6.94 -32.33
CA CYS A 99 -11.26 7.00 -32.52
C CYS A 99 -11.64 7.78 -33.80
N ALA A 100 -10.97 8.91 -34.08
CA ALA A 100 -11.21 9.68 -35.30
C ALA A 100 -10.87 8.88 -36.56
N LEU A 101 -9.70 8.23 -36.59
CA LEU A 101 -9.26 7.38 -37.71
C LEU A 101 -10.22 6.21 -37.94
N PHE A 102 -10.67 5.55 -36.88
CA PHE A 102 -11.63 4.45 -37.01
C PHE A 102 -13.00 4.94 -37.50
N ALA A 103 -13.48 6.08 -37.00
CA ALA A 103 -14.74 6.67 -37.45
C ALA A 103 -14.71 7.07 -38.93
N ASP A 104 -13.58 7.57 -39.43
CA ASP A 104 -13.41 7.87 -40.86
C ASP A 104 -13.50 6.59 -41.71
N ARG A 105 -12.85 5.50 -41.28
CA ARG A 105 -12.94 4.20 -41.97
C ARG A 105 -14.36 3.64 -42.01
N ILE A 106 -15.10 3.77 -40.92
CA ILE A 106 -16.53 3.38 -40.89
C ILE A 106 -17.32 4.17 -41.93
N ARG A 107 -17.10 5.50 -42.02
CA ARG A 107 -17.78 6.34 -43.02
C ARG A 107 -17.43 5.91 -44.45
N GLU A 108 -16.16 5.62 -44.72
CA GLU A 108 -15.70 5.15 -46.04
C GLU A 108 -16.26 3.76 -46.40
N ALA A 109 -16.36 2.85 -45.44
CA ALA A 109 -16.94 1.53 -45.65
C ALA A 109 -18.44 1.64 -45.99
N ILE A 110 -19.19 2.44 -45.24
CA ILE A 110 -20.62 2.70 -45.50
C ILE A 110 -20.84 3.40 -46.86
N ALA A 111 -19.97 4.34 -47.23
CA ALA A 111 -20.06 5.01 -48.52
C ALA A 111 -19.86 4.02 -49.68
N ARG A 112 -18.85 3.14 -49.57
CA ARG A 112 -18.57 2.10 -50.57
C ARG A 112 -19.72 1.10 -50.73
N ASP A 113 -20.39 0.74 -49.64
CA ASP A 113 -21.55 -0.17 -49.67
C ASP A 113 -22.78 0.44 -50.35
N LYS A 114 -22.93 1.77 -50.32
CA LYS A 114 -24.02 2.48 -51.01
C LYS A 114 -23.82 2.62 -52.52
N ASP A 115 -22.59 2.48 -52.99
CA ASP A 115 -22.22 2.62 -54.40
C ASP A 115 -22.18 1.25 -55.13
N GLN A 116 -22.46 0.14 -54.43
CA GLN A 116 -22.66 -1.22 -54.98
C GLN A 116 -24.14 -1.55 -55.17
#